data_AF-A0A519ZIL5-F1
#
_entry.id   AF-A0A519ZIL5-F1
#
_cell.length_a   1.000
_cell.length_b   1.000
_cell.length_c   1.000
_cell.angle_alpha   90.00
_cell.angle_beta   90.00
_cell.angle_gamma   90.00
#
_symmetry.space_group_name_H-M   'P 1'
#
loop_
_entity.id
_entity.type
_entity.pdbx_description
1 polymer ?
#
loop_
_entity_poly.entity_id
_entity_poly.type
_entity_poly.pdbx_seq_one_letter_code
_entity_poly.pdbx_strand_id
1 'polypeptide(L)'
;MLPNPESQARGAVTNSLNHLSSRVQGSKVFTSSLLYVVVTVLGFGLLGLAAVRSAWSFPLTLGLLQLATLLLGWLYAAQLPNWLPWYNPRSRWQAGLILTGTAALGAGAMVALQWLPWAKGHLPPTAFALAVIPFLLPFFFWESYQAWLAIPHRQYKLWHYNPLAPSPDLSRMDLNNFMVLHFWMTRRYGETLYHDFSSKAPYQMRLSDLFGIFLTDYNQLKPDQALQY
;
A
#
# COMPACT_ATOMS: atom_id res chain seq x y z
N MET A 1 -30.88 48.55 -2.10
CA MET A 1 -29.98 48.21 -3.22
C MET A 1 -30.69 47.15 -4.04
N LEU A 2 -31.10 47.45 -5.27
CA LEU A 2 -31.78 46.48 -6.14
C LEU A 2 -30.72 45.59 -6.81
N PRO A 3 -30.91 44.26 -6.83
CA PRO A 3 -29.94 43.35 -7.43
C PRO A 3 -29.87 43.57 -8.95
N ASN A 4 -28.64 43.59 -9.49
CA ASN A 4 -28.38 43.85 -10.90
C ASN A 4 -28.89 42.66 -11.76
N PRO A 5 -29.93 42.84 -12.59
CA PRO A 5 -30.52 41.75 -13.39
C PRO A 5 -29.54 41.12 -14.37
N GLU A 6 -28.53 41.87 -14.85
CA GLU A 6 -27.52 41.34 -15.77
C GLU A 6 -26.59 40.32 -15.09
N SER A 7 -26.28 40.53 -13.80
CA SER A 7 -25.47 39.61 -13.01
C SER A 7 -26.20 38.29 -12.74
N GLN A 8 -27.52 38.36 -12.53
CA GLN A 8 -28.38 37.19 -12.33
C GLN A 8 -28.55 36.40 -13.63
N ALA A 9 -28.74 37.08 -14.76
CA ALA A 9 -28.84 36.45 -16.07
C ALA A 9 -27.53 35.73 -16.45
N ARG A 10 -26.37 36.38 -16.24
CA ARG A 10 -25.06 35.74 -16.46
C ARG A 10 -24.85 34.54 -15.55
N GLY A 11 -25.21 34.65 -14.26
CA GLY A 11 -25.14 33.56 -13.30
C GLY A 11 -26.03 32.37 -13.67
N ALA A 12 -27.25 32.62 -14.14
CA ALA A 12 -28.18 31.57 -14.60
C ALA A 12 -27.66 30.84 -15.85
N VAL A 13 -27.07 31.58 -16.80
CA VAL A 13 -26.45 31.01 -18.00
C VAL A 13 -25.20 30.19 -17.65
N THR A 14 -24.33 30.68 -16.77
CA THR A 14 -23.15 29.91 -16.34
C THR A 14 -23.54 28.67 -15.55
N ASN A 15 -24.56 28.76 -14.68
CA ASN A 15 -25.02 27.62 -13.90
C ASN A 15 -25.65 26.55 -14.80
N SER A 16 -26.48 26.94 -15.77
CA SER A 16 -27.07 26.00 -16.73
C SER A 16 -26.01 25.32 -17.61
N LEU A 17 -25.01 26.06 -18.09
CA LEU A 17 -23.89 25.49 -18.85
C LEU A 17 -23.05 24.53 -18.00
N ASN A 18 -22.77 24.86 -16.74
CA ASN A 18 -22.05 23.98 -15.81
C ASN A 18 -22.86 22.72 -15.45
N HIS A 19 -24.18 22.81 -15.36
CA HIS A 19 -25.06 21.66 -15.16
C HIS A 19 -25.11 20.74 -16.38
N LEU A 20 -25.07 21.29 -17.60
CA LEU A 20 -25.02 20.51 -18.83
C LEU A 20 -23.66 19.84 -19.01
N SER A 21 -22.55 20.57 -18.77
CA SER A 21 -21.20 20.00 -18.89
C SER A 21 -20.95 18.89 -17.87
N SER A 22 -21.37 19.06 -16.61
CA SER A 22 -21.25 18.02 -15.57
C SER A 22 -22.10 16.78 -15.87
N ARG A 23 -23.31 16.93 -16.43
CA ARG A 23 -24.13 15.78 -16.87
C ARG A 23 -23.50 15.02 -18.04
N VAL A 24 -22.94 15.72 -19.01
CA VAL A 24 -22.29 15.11 -20.19
C VAL A 24 -20.96 14.45 -19.80
N GLN A 25 -20.19 15.05 -18.90
CA GLN A 25 -18.95 14.46 -18.41
C GLN A 25 -19.23 13.23 -17.52
N GLY A 26 -20.26 13.30 -16.68
CA GLY A 26 -20.73 12.18 -15.88
C GLY A 26 -21.23 11.01 -16.74
N SER A 27 -21.96 11.27 -17.83
CA SER A 27 -22.45 10.21 -18.71
C SER A 27 -21.32 9.50 -19.45
N LYS A 28 -20.33 10.23 -19.98
CA LYS A 28 -19.16 9.61 -20.64
C LYS A 28 -18.35 8.73 -19.69
N VAL A 29 -18.12 9.20 -18.46
CA VAL A 29 -17.43 8.46 -17.41
C VAL A 29 -18.18 7.18 -17.06
N PHE A 30 -19.50 7.29 -16.88
CA PHE A 30 -20.36 6.15 -16.58
C PHE A 30 -20.35 5.13 -17.72
N THR A 31 -20.53 5.57 -18.96
CA THR A 31 -20.52 4.68 -20.14
C THR A 31 -19.18 3.96 -20.30
N SER A 32 -18.04 4.65 -20.14
CA SER A 32 -16.72 4.02 -20.21
C SER A 32 -16.56 2.94 -19.13
N SER A 33 -16.95 3.26 -17.90
CA SER A 33 -16.84 2.33 -16.76
C SER A 33 -17.74 1.12 -16.95
N LEU A 34 -18.98 1.33 -17.40
CA LEU A 34 -19.93 0.26 -17.70
C LEU A 34 -19.40 -0.65 -18.81
N LEU A 35 -18.90 -0.07 -19.90
CA LEU A 35 -18.36 -0.82 -21.04
C LEU A 35 -17.15 -1.66 -20.59
N TYR A 36 -16.28 -1.09 -19.77
CA TYR A 36 -15.13 -1.80 -19.21
C TYR A 36 -15.52 -3.02 -18.39
N VAL A 37 -16.50 -2.86 -17.49
CA VAL A 37 -17.04 -3.96 -16.68
C VAL A 37 -17.69 -5.02 -17.58
N VAL A 38 -18.55 -4.61 -18.52
CA VAL A 38 -19.25 -5.52 -19.43
C VAL A 38 -18.27 -6.33 -20.27
N VAL A 39 -17.27 -5.70 -20.88
CA VAL A 39 -16.25 -6.38 -21.69
C VAL A 39 -15.48 -7.40 -20.84
N THR A 40 -15.12 -7.04 -19.61
CA THR A 40 -14.41 -7.95 -18.69
C THR A 40 -15.29 -9.13 -18.28
N VAL A 41 -16.55 -8.89 -17.95
CA VAL A 41 -17.53 -9.94 -17.57
C VAL A 41 -17.81 -10.87 -18.76
N LEU A 42 -17.92 -10.33 -19.98
CA LEU A 42 -18.01 -11.14 -21.19
C LEU A 42 -16.76 -12.02 -21.38
N GLY A 43 -15.57 -11.48 -21.09
CA GLY A 43 -14.33 -12.24 -21.06
C GLY A 43 -14.40 -13.43 -20.10
N PHE A 44 -14.89 -13.22 -18.87
CA PHE A 44 -15.13 -14.31 -17.92
C PHE A 44 -16.13 -15.35 -18.45
N GLY A 45 -17.24 -14.90 -19.04
CA GLY A 45 -18.25 -15.78 -19.63
C GLY A 45 -17.67 -16.65 -20.75
N LEU A 46 -16.86 -16.08 -21.64
CA LEU A 46 -16.19 -16.81 -22.72
C LEU A 46 -15.16 -17.82 -22.18
N LEU A 47 -14.35 -17.43 -21.21
CA LEU A 47 -13.39 -18.33 -20.56
C LEU A 47 -14.10 -19.47 -19.82
N GLY A 48 -15.20 -19.16 -19.11
CA GLY A 48 -16.04 -20.15 -18.44
C GLY A 48 -16.68 -21.13 -19.43
N LEU A 49 -17.16 -20.64 -20.57
CA LEU A 49 -17.74 -21.46 -21.62
C LEU A 49 -16.70 -22.38 -22.25
N ALA A 50 -15.50 -21.87 -22.52
CA ALA A 50 -14.37 -22.66 -22.99
C ALA A 50 -13.97 -23.74 -21.98
N ALA A 51 -13.98 -23.42 -20.68
CA ALA A 51 -13.70 -24.38 -19.61
C ALA A 51 -14.75 -25.48 -19.50
N VAL A 52 -16.05 -25.14 -19.57
CA VAL A 52 -17.14 -26.12 -19.53
C VAL A 52 -17.04 -27.09 -20.71
N ARG A 53 -16.68 -26.61 -21.90
CA ARG A 53 -16.55 -27.42 -23.12
C ARG A 53 -15.18 -28.08 -23.30
N SER A 54 -14.28 -27.91 -22.33
CA SER A 54 -12.93 -28.48 -22.40
C SER A 54 -12.97 -30.00 -22.49
N ALA A 55 -12.18 -30.58 -23.39
CA ALA A 55 -12.00 -32.03 -23.50
C ALA A 55 -11.03 -32.57 -22.44
N TRP A 56 -10.38 -31.70 -21.66
CA TRP A 56 -9.37 -32.08 -20.68
C TRP A 56 -9.99 -32.44 -19.33
N SER A 57 -9.17 -33.06 -18.47
CA SER A 57 -9.56 -33.36 -17.10
C SER A 57 -9.93 -32.09 -16.34
N PHE A 58 -10.84 -32.24 -15.37
CA PHE A 58 -11.28 -31.16 -14.50
C PHE A 58 -10.14 -30.35 -13.85
N PRO A 59 -9.13 -30.98 -13.18
CA PRO A 59 -8.08 -30.21 -12.50
C PRO A 59 -7.21 -29.40 -13.47
N LEU A 60 -6.90 -29.95 -14.65
CA LEU A 60 -6.11 -29.26 -15.66
C LEU A 60 -6.88 -28.06 -16.22
N THR A 61 -8.15 -28.26 -16.55
CA THR A 61 -9.02 -27.18 -17.05
C THR A 61 -9.17 -26.06 -16.02
N LEU A 62 -9.34 -26.40 -14.74
CA LEU A 62 -9.40 -25.43 -13.65
C LEU A 62 -8.08 -24.65 -13.51
N GLY A 63 -6.93 -25.33 -13.55
CA GLY A 63 -5.62 -24.68 -13.47
C GLY A 63 -5.36 -23.72 -14.63
N LEU A 64 -5.70 -24.12 -15.86
CA LEU A 64 -5.58 -23.25 -17.03
C LEU A 64 -6.55 -22.06 -16.96
N LEU A 65 -7.77 -22.28 -16.48
CA LEU A 65 -8.73 -21.20 -16.27
C LEU A 65 -8.21 -20.20 -15.23
N GLN A 66 -7.63 -20.67 -14.12
CA GLN A 66 -7.01 -19.82 -13.10
C GLN A 66 -5.83 -19.00 -13.64
N LEU A 67 -5.00 -19.58 -14.51
CA LEU A 67 -3.94 -18.84 -15.20
C LEU A 67 -4.51 -17.79 -16.16
N ALA A 68 -5.55 -18.15 -16.93
CA ALA A 68 -6.20 -17.24 -17.86
C ALA A 68 -6.86 -16.06 -17.15
N THR A 69 -7.55 -16.30 -16.03
CA THR A 69 -8.17 -15.24 -15.23
C THR A 69 -7.14 -14.39 -14.49
N LEU A 70 -6.00 -14.94 -14.09
CA LEU A 70 -4.86 -14.17 -13.57
C LEU A 70 -4.30 -13.21 -14.62
N LEU A 71 -4.08 -13.69 -15.85
CA LEU A 71 -3.64 -12.84 -16.97
C LEU A 71 -4.67 -11.76 -17.30
N LEU A 72 -5.96 -12.11 -17.27
CA LEU A 72 -7.05 -11.16 -17.43
C LEU A 72 -7.04 -10.10 -16.32
N GLY A 73 -6.78 -10.50 -15.07
CA GLY A 73 -6.66 -9.59 -13.93
C GLY A 73 -5.47 -8.64 -14.04
N TRP A 74 -4.35 -9.14 -14.56
CA TRP A 74 -3.18 -8.31 -14.84
C TRP A 74 -3.47 -7.28 -15.93
N LEU A 75 -4.08 -7.71 -17.04
CA LEU A 75 -4.50 -6.81 -18.11
C LEU A 75 -5.51 -5.78 -17.61
N TYR A 76 -6.48 -6.21 -16.80
CA TYR A 76 -7.49 -5.35 -16.18
C TYR A 76 -6.85 -4.29 -15.28
N ALA A 77 -5.89 -4.66 -14.44
CA ALA A 77 -5.19 -3.69 -13.58
C ALA A 77 -4.34 -2.72 -14.42
N ALA A 78 -3.66 -3.21 -15.46
CA ALA A 78 -2.79 -2.41 -16.32
C ALA A 78 -3.56 -1.38 -17.18
N GLN A 79 -4.78 -1.70 -17.63
CA GLN A 79 -5.59 -0.82 -18.46
C GLN A 79 -6.48 0.13 -17.66
N LEU A 80 -6.61 -0.09 -16.36
CA LEU A 80 -7.46 0.70 -15.47
C LEU A 80 -7.15 2.21 -15.51
N PRO A 81 -5.88 2.68 -15.50
CA PRO A 81 -5.56 4.10 -15.60
C PRO A 81 -5.89 4.72 -16.97
N ASN A 82 -5.90 3.91 -18.03
CA ASN A 82 -6.11 4.39 -19.40
C ASN A 82 -7.61 4.50 -19.74
N TRP A 83 -8.44 3.58 -19.22
CA TRP A 83 -9.86 3.48 -19.58
C TRP A 83 -10.79 4.23 -18.62
N LEU A 84 -10.39 4.40 -17.36
CA LEU A 84 -11.21 5.05 -16.33
C LEU A 84 -10.63 6.45 -16.03
N PRO A 85 -11.11 7.53 -16.69
CA PRO A 85 -10.57 8.88 -16.50
C PRO A 85 -10.81 9.48 -15.11
N TRP A 86 -11.69 8.86 -14.32
CA TRP A 86 -11.97 9.23 -12.94
C TRP A 86 -11.12 8.46 -11.93
N TYR A 87 -10.35 7.45 -12.38
CA TYR A 87 -9.46 6.69 -11.51
C TYR A 87 -8.40 7.62 -10.92
N ASN A 88 -8.40 7.73 -9.59
CA ASN A 88 -7.40 8.47 -8.84
C ASN A 88 -6.52 7.47 -8.10
N PRO A 89 -5.20 7.40 -8.38
CA PRO A 89 -4.26 6.51 -7.70
C PRO A 89 -4.22 6.71 -6.17
N ARG A 90 -4.66 7.87 -5.67
CA ARG A 90 -4.77 8.11 -4.22
C ARG A 90 -5.99 7.44 -3.58
N SER A 91 -7.05 7.19 -4.35
CA SER A 91 -8.33 6.64 -3.86
C SER A 91 -8.42 5.14 -4.16
N ARG A 92 -7.64 4.34 -3.43
CA ARG A 92 -7.49 2.89 -3.67
C ARG A 92 -8.80 2.10 -3.47
N TRP A 93 -9.67 2.58 -2.58
CA TRP A 93 -10.93 1.90 -2.24
C TRP A 93 -11.92 1.84 -3.39
N GLN A 94 -12.04 2.89 -4.20
CA GLN A 94 -12.98 2.92 -5.33
C GLN A 94 -12.61 1.90 -6.41
N ALA A 95 -11.31 1.82 -6.73
CA ALA A 95 -10.81 0.83 -7.68
C ALA A 95 -10.96 -0.60 -7.15
N GLY A 96 -10.70 -0.80 -5.85
CA GLY A 96 -10.96 -2.08 -5.17
C GLY A 96 -12.42 -2.51 -5.27
N LEU A 97 -13.38 -1.62 -5.03
CA LEU A 97 -14.82 -1.92 -5.11
C LEU A 97 -15.28 -2.29 -6.52
N ILE A 98 -14.79 -1.58 -7.55
CA ILE A 98 -15.15 -1.93 -8.93
C ILE A 98 -14.49 -3.23 -9.35
N LEU A 99 -13.24 -3.48 -8.96
CA LEU A 99 -12.58 -4.75 -9.21
C LEU A 99 -13.37 -5.91 -8.58
N THR A 100 -13.69 -5.82 -7.28
CA THR A 100 -14.44 -6.89 -6.59
C THR A 100 -15.85 -7.04 -7.13
N GLY A 101 -16.52 -5.93 -7.47
CA GLY A 101 -17.83 -5.97 -8.16
C GLY A 101 -17.74 -6.65 -9.52
N THR A 102 -16.73 -6.34 -10.33
CA THR A 102 -16.50 -6.96 -11.64
C THR A 102 -16.18 -8.44 -11.50
N ALA A 103 -15.36 -8.81 -10.52
CA ALA A 103 -15.06 -10.20 -10.20
C ALA A 103 -16.32 -10.96 -9.78
N ALA A 104 -17.15 -10.39 -8.91
CA ALA A 104 -18.41 -10.99 -8.50
C ALA A 104 -19.39 -11.18 -9.68
N LEU A 105 -19.49 -10.19 -10.57
CA LEU A 105 -20.27 -10.32 -11.81
C LEU A 105 -19.69 -11.37 -12.76
N GLY A 106 -18.36 -11.48 -12.88
CA GLY A 106 -17.68 -12.51 -13.65
C GLY A 106 -17.94 -13.92 -13.10
N ALA A 107 -17.88 -14.10 -11.79
CA ALA A 107 -18.27 -15.34 -11.12
C ALA A 107 -19.75 -15.66 -11.37
N GLY A 108 -20.62 -14.65 -11.27
CA GLY A 108 -22.03 -14.76 -11.61
C GLY A 108 -22.26 -15.20 -13.06
N ALA A 109 -21.49 -14.66 -14.01
CA ALA A 109 -21.56 -15.05 -15.42
C ALA A 109 -21.15 -16.52 -15.63
N MET A 110 -20.12 -17.00 -14.93
CA MET A 110 -19.72 -18.41 -14.97
C MET A 110 -20.79 -19.33 -14.37
N VAL A 111 -21.39 -18.94 -13.23
CA VAL A 111 -22.49 -19.69 -12.62
C VAL A 111 -23.72 -19.70 -13.52
N ALA A 112 -24.02 -18.58 -14.19
CA ALA A 112 -25.17 -18.44 -15.08
C ALA A 112 -25.14 -19.44 -16.25
N LEU A 113 -23.95 -19.95 -16.62
CA LEU A 113 -23.81 -21.00 -17.62
C LEU A 113 -24.59 -22.28 -17.29
N GLN A 114 -24.88 -22.55 -16.00
CA GLN A 114 -25.67 -23.71 -15.59
C GLN A 114 -27.12 -23.68 -16.11
N TRP A 115 -27.66 -22.49 -16.38
CA TRP A 115 -29.02 -22.34 -16.89
C TRP A 115 -29.12 -22.55 -18.39
N LEU A 116 -27.99 -22.62 -19.10
CA LEU A 116 -27.99 -22.89 -20.53
C LEU A 116 -28.23 -24.38 -20.77
N PRO A 117 -29.27 -24.77 -21.53
CA PRO A 117 -29.68 -26.16 -21.69
C PRO A 117 -28.62 -27.04 -22.35
N TRP A 118 -27.73 -26.44 -23.15
CA TRP A 118 -26.64 -27.11 -23.86
C TRP A 118 -25.34 -27.26 -23.03
N ALA A 119 -25.27 -26.62 -21.86
CA ALA A 119 -24.20 -26.85 -20.89
C ALA A 119 -24.49 -28.07 -19.98
N LYS A 120 -25.74 -28.55 -19.97
CA LYS A 120 -26.15 -29.73 -19.19
C LYS A 120 -25.45 -30.98 -19.74
N GLY A 121 -24.65 -31.65 -18.91
CA GLY A 121 -23.87 -32.86 -19.29
C GLY A 121 -22.37 -32.66 -19.46
N HIS A 122 -21.87 -31.43 -19.30
CA HIS A 122 -20.44 -31.10 -19.33
C HIS A 122 -19.88 -30.84 -17.90
N LEU A 123 -18.62 -30.42 -17.79
CA LEU A 123 -17.98 -30.10 -16.51
C LEU A 123 -18.81 -29.07 -15.72
N PRO A 124 -18.92 -29.21 -14.38
CA PRO A 124 -19.82 -28.40 -13.57
C PRO A 124 -19.43 -26.91 -13.62
N PRO A 125 -20.27 -26.03 -14.21
CA PRO A 125 -19.94 -24.61 -14.36
C PRO A 125 -19.75 -23.88 -13.02
N THR A 126 -20.50 -24.31 -11.99
CA THR A 126 -20.42 -23.76 -10.63
C THR A 126 -19.06 -23.95 -9.99
N ALA A 127 -18.37 -25.05 -10.31
CA ALA A 127 -17.05 -25.34 -9.75
C ALA A 127 -15.96 -24.40 -10.29
N PHE A 128 -16.17 -23.80 -11.47
CA PHE A 128 -15.25 -22.84 -12.07
C PHE A 128 -15.38 -21.43 -11.53
N ALA A 129 -16.42 -21.11 -10.75
CA ALA A 129 -16.59 -19.78 -10.16
C ALA A 129 -15.41 -19.37 -9.25
N LEU A 130 -14.75 -20.34 -8.61
CA LEU A 130 -13.56 -20.10 -7.78
C LEU A 130 -12.33 -19.67 -8.60
N ALA A 131 -12.33 -19.89 -9.92
CA ALA A 131 -11.25 -19.43 -10.79
C ALA A 131 -11.22 -17.91 -10.96
N VAL A 132 -12.17 -17.18 -10.37
CA VAL A 132 -12.15 -15.71 -10.31
C VAL A 132 -11.19 -15.19 -9.23
N ILE A 133 -10.81 -15.98 -8.23
CA ILE A 133 -9.92 -15.52 -7.15
C ILE A 133 -8.57 -14.99 -7.69
N PRO A 134 -7.87 -15.72 -8.59
CA PRO A 134 -6.61 -15.24 -9.18
C PRO A 134 -6.70 -13.91 -9.93
N PHE A 135 -7.88 -13.52 -10.43
CA PHE A 135 -8.07 -12.24 -11.11
C PHE A 135 -7.84 -11.04 -10.17
N LEU A 136 -8.11 -11.21 -8.87
CA LEU A 136 -7.94 -10.14 -7.89
C LEU A 136 -6.46 -9.89 -7.54
N LEU A 137 -5.61 -10.92 -7.68
CA LEU A 137 -4.25 -10.90 -7.15
C LEU A 137 -3.35 -9.81 -7.77
N PRO A 138 -3.31 -9.60 -9.09
CA PRO A 138 -2.42 -8.61 -9.69
C PRO A 138 -2.68 -7.19 -9.18
N PHE A 139 -3.95 -6.82 -9.01
CA PHE A 139 -4.34 -5.52 -8.50
C PHE A 139 -3.90 -5.32 -7.04
N PHE A 140 -4.27 -6.26 -6.15
CA PHE A 140 -3.92 -6.14 -4.74
C PHE A 140 -2.40 -6.20 -4.51
N PHE A 141 -1.68 -7.01 -5.29
CA PHE A 141 -0.23 -7.05 -5.25
C PHE A 141 0.37 -5.69 -5.63
N TRP A 142 -0.08 -5.10 -6.73
CA TRP A 142 0.40 -3.79 -7.18
C TRP A 142 0.11 -2.67 -6.17
N GLU A 143 -1.12 -2.61 -5.67
CA GLU A 143 -1.52 -1.61 -4.66
C GLU A 143 -0.75 -1.79 -3.34
N SER A 144 -0.48 -3.04 -2.94
CA SER A 144 0.33 -3.33 -1.74
C SER A 144 1.79 -2.92 -1.94
N TYR A 145 2.35 -3.15 -3.13
CA TYR A 145 3.69 -2.71 -3.48
C TYR A 145 3.82 -1.18 -3.45
N GLN A 146 2.85 -0.45 -4.00
CA GLN A 146 2.79 1.01 -3.91
C GLN A 146 2.63 1.49 -2.47
N ALA A 147 1.82 0.80 -1.65
CA ALA A 147 1.68 1.11 -0.24
C ALA A 147 3.00 0.94 0.52
N TRP A 148 3.78 -0.10 0.20
CA TRP A 148 5.08 -0.36 0.80
C TRP A 148 6.11 0.73 0.45
N LEU A 149 6.16 1.16 -0.81
CA LEU A 149 7.03 2.28 -1.24
C LEU A 149 6.67 3.61 -0.58
N ALA A 150 5.41 3.81 -0.20
CA ALA A 150 4.95 5.03 0.46
C ALA A 150 5.29 5.10 1.96
N ILE A 151 5.82 4.02 2.56
CA ILE A 151 6.23 4.03 3.97
C ILE A 151 7.48 4.90 4.11
N PRO A 152 7.43 6.02 4.86
CA PRO A 152 8.60 6.86 5.05
C PRO A 152 9.70 6.10 5.80
N HIS A 153 10.96 6.40 5.48
CA HIS A 153 12.09 5.87 6.25
C HIS A 153 11.94 6.25 7.73
N ARG A 154 12.30 5.32 8.62
CA ARG A 154 12.28 5.56 10.06
C ARG A 154 13.23 6.72 10.38
N GLN A 155 12.67 7.82 10.83
CA GLN A 155 13.44 8.93 11.40
C GLN A 155 13.77 8.57 12.85
N TYR A 156 15.03 8.23 13.11
CA TYR A 156 15.51 8.00 14.47
C TYR A 156 15.83 9.34 15.13
N LYS A 157 15.50 9.47 16.42
CA LYS A 157 15.94 10.62 17.20
C LYS A 157 17.46 10.55 17.35
N LEU A 158 18.16 11.47 16.71
CA LEU A 158 19.61 11.65 16.88
C LEU A 158 19.87 12.24 18.27
N TRP A 159 20.87 11.70 18.95
CA TRP A 159 21.39 12.27 20.19
C TRP A 159 22.59 13.15 19.86
N HIS A 160 22.68 14.33 20.47
CA HIS A 160 23.78 15.27 20.30
C HIS A 160 24.39 15.57 21.67
N TYR A 161 25.72 15.61 21.74
CA TYR A 161 26.41 16.01 22.95
C TYR A 161 26.12 17.49 23.25
N ASN A 162 25.74 17.80 24.49
CA ASN A 162 25.50 19.15 24.95
C ASN A 162 26.28 19.39 26.25
N PRO A 163 27.36 20.17 26.24
CA PRO A 163 28.17 20.42 27.43
C PRO A 163 27.46 21.30 28.48
N LEU A 164 26.38 22.00 28.09
CA LEU A 164 25.56 22.82 28.99
C LEU A 164 24.37 22.05 29.58
N ALA A 165 24.19 20.77 29.21
CA ALA A 165 23.12 19.97 29.78
C ALA A 165 23.40 19.73 31.27
N PRO A 166 22.38 19.86 32.15
CA PRO A 166 22.55 19.57 33.56
C PRO A 166 22.92 18.09 33.74
N SER A 167 23.90 17.83 34.61
CA SER A 167 24.28 16.46 34.94
C SER A 167 23.08 15.68 35.49
N PRO A 168 22.95 14.38 35.16
CA PRO A 168 21.87 13.55 35.67
C PRO A 168 21.86 13.50 37.20
N ASP A 169 20.69 13.57 37.82
CA ASP A 169 20.56 13.48 39.27
C ASP A 169 20.75 12.04 39.75
N LEU A 170 22.01 11.69 40.05
CA LEU A 170 22.41 10.37 40.55
C LEU A 170 21.91 10.11 41.98
N SER A 171 21.50 11.14 42.73
CA SER A 171 21.06 10.98 44.13
C SER A 171 19.73 10.25 44.29
N ARG A 172 18.91 10.25 43.23
CA ARG A 172 17.60 9.60 43.18
C ARG A 172 17.63 8.22 42.52
N MET A 173 18.78 7.79 41.99
CA MET A 173 18.92 6.50 41.33
C MET A 173 19.32 5.41 42.32
N ASP A 174 18.77 4.20 42.15
CA ASP A 174 19.21 3.03 42.91
C ASP A 174 20.58 2.56 42.41
N LEU A 175 21.62 2.91 43.17
CA LEU A 175 23.01 2.57 42.88
C LEU A 175 23.40 1.17 43.37
N ASN A 176 22.46 0.35 43.84
CA ASN A 176 22.78 -1.01 44.29
C ASN A 176 22.92 -1.99 43.12
N ASN A 177 22.30 -1.70 41.97
CA ASN A 177 22.28 -2.57 40.80
C ASN A 177 22.85 -1.85 39.57
N PHE A 178 23.98 -2.35 39.06
CA PHE A 178 24.63 -1.83 37.85
C PHE A 178 24.60 -2.85 36.73
N MET A 179 24.54 -2.36 35.49
CA MET A 179 24.87 -3.10 34.28
C MET A 179 26.17 -2.57 33.69
N VAL A 180 26.88 -3.43 32.94
CA VAL A 180 28.04 -3.03 32.14
C VAL A 180 27.59 -2.94 30.69
N LEU A 181 27.69 -1.76 30.10
CA LEU A 181 27.39 -1.50 28.70
C LEU A 181 28.70 -1.37 27.92
N HIS A 182 28.74 -2.02 26.77
CA HIS A 182 29.87 -1.99 25.84
C HIS A 182 29.50 -1.12 24.63
N PHE A 183 30.22 -0.03 24.44
CA PHE A 183 30.09 0.85 23.30
C PHE A 183 31.15 0.49 22.26
N TRP A 184 30.70 0.06 21.08
CA TRP A 184 31.57 -0.22 19.94
C TRP A 184 31.57 0.99 19.02
N MET A 185 32.58 1.84 19.15
CA MET A 185 32.68 3.09 18.39
C MET A 185 34.12 3.46 18.04
N THR A 186 34.28 4.36 17.08
CA THR A 186 35.56 4.94 16.70
C THR A 186 35.86 6.14 17.58
N ARG A 187 37.14 6.50 17.77
CA ARG A 187 37.51 7.64 18.62
C ARG A 187 37.48 8.96 17.87
N ARG A 188 37.78 8.89 16.57
CA ARG A 188 37.90 10.06 15.69
C ARG A 188 37.03 9.89 14.46
N TYR A 189 36.61 11.03 13.91
CA TYR A 189 35.92 11.05 12.64
C TYR A 189 36.85 10.52 11.53
N GLY A 190 36.37 9.56 10.75
CA GLY A 190 37.14 8.94 9.65
C GLY A 190 38.09 7.81 10.06
N GLU A 191 38.18 7.45 11.34
CA GLU A 191 38.90 6.25 11.77
C GLU A 191 38.08 4.99 11.44
N THR A 192 38.72 3.95 10.90
CA THR A 192 38.06 2.68 10.57
C THR A 192 38.11 1.66 11.72
N LEU A 193 38.94 1.90 12.73
CA LEU A 193 39.17 0.99 13.83
C LEU A 193 38.19 1.25 14.98
N TYR A 194 37.30 0.28 15.20
CA TYR A 194 36.36 0.29 16.32
C TYR A 194 37.06 -0.13 17.60
N HIS A 195 36.73 0.57 18.69
CA HIS A 195 37.20 0.27 20.02
C HIS A 195 36.00 -0.11 20.89
N ASP A 196 36.21 -1.05 21.81
CA ASP A 196 35.22 -1.43 22.80
C ASP A 196 35.44 -0.60 24.07
N PHE A 197 34.43 0.19 24.44
CA PHE A 197 34.42 0.96 25.66
C PHE A 197 33.38 0.41 26.63
N SER A 198 33.82 -0.04 27.79
CA SER A 198 32.92 -0.50 28.83
C SER A 198 32.60 0.62 29.81
N SER A 199 31.31 0.84 30.10
CA SER A 199 30.84 1.78 31.11
C SER A 199 29.83 1.11 32.05
N LYS A 200 29.91 1.44 33.34
CA LYS A 200 28.96 0.96 34.35
C LYS A 200 27.79 1.94 34.45
N ALA A 201 26.57 1.41 34.37
CA ALA A 201 25.35 2.20 34.36
C ALA A 201 24.34 1.64 35.37
N PRO A 202 23.66 2.47 36.16
CA PRO A 202 22.46 2.06 36.88
C PRO A 202 21.36 1.62 35.91
N TYR A 203 20.55 0.62 36.29
CA TYR A 203 19.48 0.09 35.42
C TYR A 203 18.43 1.13 35.01
N GLN A 204 18.18 2.12 35.86
CA GLN A 204 17.16 3.15 35.64
C GLN A 204 17.68 4.36 34.84
N MET A 205 18.94 4.33 34.40
CA MET A 205 19.56 5.45 33.69
C MET A 205 19.19 5.46 32.21
N ARG A 206 18.90 6.63 31.65
CA ARG A 206 18.69 6.79 30.20
C ARG A 206 20.01 6.64 29.46
N LEU A 207 19.99 5.97 28.31
CA LEU A 207 21.18 5.79 27.46
C LEU A 207 21.83 7.13 27.05
N SER A 208 21.01 8.17 26.82
CA SER A 208 21.48 9.54 26.50
C SER A 208 22.36 10.12 27.59
N ASP A 209 21.94 9.90 28.83
CA ASP A 209 22.54 10.49 30.01
C ASP A 209 23.82 9.72 30.35
N LEU A 210 23.76 8.40 30.23
CA LEU A 210 24.91 7.51 30.36
C LEU A 210 25.99 7.86 29.34
N PHE A 211 25.63 8.00 28.06
CA PHE A 211 26.58 8.27 27.00
C PHE A 211 27.22 9.66 27.18
N GLY A 212 26.46 10.65 27.67
CA GLY A 212 26.98 11.98 28.03
C GLY A 212 27.98 11.95 29.18
N ILE A 213 27.68 11.22 30.27
CA ILE A 213 28.63 11.02 31.39
C ILE A 213 29.87 10.28 30.89
N PHE A 214 29.68 9.16 30.18
CA PHE A 214 30.77 8.36 29.63
C PHE A 214 31.75 9.20 28.81
N LEU A 215 31.24 10.04 27.90
CA LEU A 215 32.08 10.88 27.04
C LEU A 215 32.88 11.90 27.86
N THR A 216 32.23 12.52 28.85
CA THR A 216 32.83 13.55 29.70
C THR A 216 33.91 12.95 30.60
N ASP A 217 33.59 11.87 31.31
CA ASP A 217 34.50 11.20 32.23
C ASP A 217 35.68 10.57 31.50
N TYR A 218 35.44 9.92 30.35
CA TYR A 218 36.51 9.31 29.56
C TYR A 218 37.53 10.36 29.10
N ASN A 219 37.05 11.51 28.60
CA ASN A 219 37.92 12.59 28.12
C ASN A 219 38.68 13.29 29.26
N GLN A 220 38.11 13.37 30.45
CA GLN A 220 38.83 13.88 31.63
C GLN A 220 39.90 12.90 32.14
N LEU A 221 39.59 11.60 32.16
CA LEU A 221 40.51 10.57 32.64
C LEU A 221 41.66 10.27 31.67
N LYS A 222 41.41 10.40 30.36
CA LYS A 222 42.39 10.11 29.30
C LYS A 222 42.47 11.24 28.28
N PRO A 223 43.04 12.40 28.65
CA PRO A 223 43.10 13.57 27.77
C PRO A 223 43.88 13.27 26.47
N ASP A 224 44.94 12.48 26.53
CA ASP A 224 45.75 12.11 25.36
C ASP A 224 45.02 11.19 24.36
N GLN A 225 43.93 10.54 24.80
CA GLN A 225 43.12 9.62 23.99
C GLN A 225 41.68 10.13 23.83
N ALA A 226 41.46 11.43 24.00
CA ALA A 226 40.12 12.01 24.00
C ALA A 226 39.32 11.65 22.74
N LEU A 227 38.05 11.29 22.97
CA LEU A 227 37.03 11.04 21.96
C LEU A 227 36.64 12.38 21.32
N GLN A 228 36.67 12.42 19.99
CA GLN A 228 36.14 13.55 19.22
C GLN A 228 34.62 13.38 19.07
N TYR A 229 33.89 14.46 19.30
CA TYR A 229 32.43 14.51 19.28
C TYR A 229 31.91 15.71 18.51
#